data_AF-A0A7X5J8Q9-F1
#
_entry.id   AF-A0A7X5J8Q9-F1
#
_cell.length_a   1.000
_cell.length_b   1.000
_cell.length_c   1.000
_cell.angle_alpha   90.00
_cell.angle_beta   90.00
_cell.angle_gamma   90.00
#
_symmetry.space_group_name_H-M   'P 1'
#
loop_
_entity.id
_entity.type
_entity.pdbx_description
1 polymer ?
#
loop_
_entity_poly.entity_id
_entity_poly.type
_entity_poly.pdbx_seq_one_letter_code
_entity_poly.pdbx_strand_id
1 'polypeptide(L)'
;MATFTIRHGENVGTGEADFFHLDSKVGSFSLDGGAGYDTVRINLAFLDEYSIDNVERLEFYGTWERPKDMYFGFGGEPRFVDFSQTNIRTSISVYSSNSTVIGNGAISLTAVEKSEITTFDMESGAYRGTFDGKTIENTYTNFLNVSARSGDDTVYGNQFNNLAILGPGKNYFDGRGGLDTFRIQGCPSSYKIEKTSNGHLISLDRAVTPQSTELVNVERVEFTCYGVRILAFDLDGAAGQTYRLYQAAFARTPDTDGLRHNVKLVDAGMSLHQISSAFIGSAEFIQRYGRTPSDRTYINALYNNVLGRDADAEGLAGWIGRLSSGTWDRASVLLGFSESAENKALVGHAIEKGIWLL
;
A
#
# COMPACT_ATOMS: atom_id res chain seq x y z
N MET A 1 -2.93 -40.05 -16.77
CA MET A 1 -3.87 -39.31 -15.89
C MET A 1 -4.84 -40.26 -15.25
N ALA A 2 -4.46 -40.74 -14.07
CA ALA A 2 -5.38 -41.42 -13.17
C ALA A 2 -6.06 -40.37 -12.26
N THR A 3 -7.32 -40.61 -11.90
CA THR A 3 -8.06 -39.76 -10.95
C THR A 3 -8.22 -40.48 -9.63
N PHE A 4 -7.84 -39.80 -8.54
CA PHE A 4 -7.93 -40.34 -7.19
C PHE A 4 -8.85 -39.48 -6.33
N THR A 5 -9.72 -40.14 -5.57
CA THR A 5 -10.52 -39.49 -4.53
C THR A 5 -9.80 -39.60 -3.19
N ILE A 6 -9.42 -38.46 -2.61
CA ILE A 6 -8.77 -38.43 -1.29
C ILE A 6 -9.87 -38.60 -0.24
N ARG A 7 -9.86 -39.72 0.51
CA ARG A 7 -10.88 -39.99 1.55
C ARG A 7 -10.31 -40.09 2.97
N HIS A 8 -9.11 -40.64 3.16
CA HIS A 8 -8.30 -40.66 4.40
C HIS A 8 -6.97 -41.38 4.11
N GLY A 9 -5.88 -41.07 4.83
CA GLY A 9 -4.61 -41.82 4.78
C GLY A 9 -3.52 -41.20 3.89
N GLU A 10 -2.50 -42.00 3.53
CA GLU A 10 -1.43 -41.67 2.59
C GLU A 10 -1.86 -42.03 1.16
N ASN A 11 -1.77 -41.09 0.22
CA ASN A 11 -1.91 -41.36 -1.21
C ASN A 11 -0.58 -41.12 -1.89
N VAL A 12 -0.10 -42.10 -2.66
CA VAL A 12 1.16 -42.03 -3.39
C VAL A 12 0.86 -42.14 -4.88
N GLY A 13 1.35 -41.19 -5.65
CA GLY A 13 1.23 -41.14 -7.10
C GLY A 13 1.93 -42.31 -7.77
N THR A 14 1.60 -42.51 -9.04
CA THR A 14 2.03 -43.68 -9.80
C THR A 14 3.38 -43.48 -10.51
N GLY A 15 3.91 -42.26 -10.53
CA GLY A 15 5.06 -41.89 -11.36
C GLY A 15 4.67 -41.47 -12.79
N GLU A 16 3.38 -41.26 -13.05
CA GLU A 16 2.83 -40.56 -14.22
C GLU A 16 1.98 -39.37 -13.74
N ALA A 17 1.58 -38.46 -14.64
CA ALA A 17 0.70 -37.34 -14.29
C ALA A 17 -0.66 -37.83 -13.73
N ASP A 18 -0.98 -37.40 -12.52
CA ASP A 18 -2.14 -37.79 -11.70
C ASP A 18 -3.03 -36.58 -11.35
N PHE A 19 -4.33 -36.84 -11.14
CA PHE A 19 -5.30 -35.84 -10.71
C PHE A 19 -5.99 -36.28 -9.41
N PHE A 20 -5.81 -35.52 -8.35
CA PHE A 20 -6.39 -35.82 -7.05
C PHE A 20 -7.51 -34.85 -6.71
N HIS A 21 -8.61 -35.38 -6.21
CA HIS A 21 -9.78 -34.59 -5.83
C HIS A 21 -10.22 -34.91 -4.40
N LEU A 22 -10.29 -33.85 -3.57
CA LEU A 22 -10.90 -33.94 -2.25
C LEU A 22 -12.40 -33.63 -2.36
N ASP A 23 -13.24 -34.67 -2.32
CA ASP A 23 -14.70 -34.57 -2.50
C ASP A 23 -15.50 -34.63 -1.20
N SER A 24 -14.83 -34.85 -0.06
CA SER A 24 -15.45 -35.05 1.25
C SER A 24 -14.54 -34.56 2.38
N LYS A 25 -15.12 -34.26 3.54
CA LYS A 25 -14.38 -33.77 4.71
C LYS A 25 -13.46 -34.85 5.27
N VAL A 26 -12.18 -34.53 5.44
CA VAL A 26 -11.17 -35.43 6.01
C VAL A 26 -10.47 -34.77 7.19
N GLY A 27 -10.08 -35.58 8.19
CA GLY A 27 -9.39 -35.10 9.39
C GLY A 27 -7.93 -34.72 9.09
N SER A 28 -7.16 -35.67 8.58
CA SER A 28 -5.82 -35.45 8.05
C SER A 28 -5.57 -36.32 6.81
N PHE A 29 -4.73 -35.84 5.88
CA PHE A 29 -4.24 -36.62 4.75
C PHE A 29 -2.81 -36.24 4.38
N SER A 30 -2.06 -37.20 3.85
CA SER A 30 -0.74 -36.97 3.24
C SER A 30 -0.79 -37.39 1.79
N LEU A 31 -0.22 -36.58 0.90
CA LEU A 31 -0.20 -36.86 -0.52
C LEU A 31 1.20 -36.62 -1.09
N ASP A 32 1.70 -37.59 -1.84
CA ASP A 32 2.92 -37.49 -2.64
C ASP A 32 2.54 -37.73 -4.11
N GLY A 33 2.69 -36.74 -4.99
CA GLY A 33 2.37 -36.88 -6.41
C GLY A 33 3.34 -37.78 -7.19
N GLY A 34 4.52 -38.07 -6.63
CA GLY A 34 5.54 -38.85 -7.32
C GLY A 34 6.21 -38.07 -8.46
N ALA A 35 6.57 -38.75 -9.54
CA ALA A 35 7.12 -38.09 -10.74
C ALA A 35 6.01 -37.84 -11.75
N GLY A 36 5.87 -36.63 -12.28
CA GLY A 36 4.76 -36.35 -13.17
C GLY A 36 4.47 -34.86 -13.35
N TYR A 37 3.30 -34.55 -13.89
CA TYR A 37 2.69 -33.23 -13.73
C TYR A 37 1.37 -33.47 -13.00
N ASP A 38 1.42 -33.36 -11.69
CA ASP A 38 0.37 -33.77 -10.78
C ASP A 38 -0.48 -32.58 -10.37
N THR A 39 -1.80 -32.77 -10.37
CA THR A 39 -2.75 -31.72 -10.01
C THR A 39 -3.62 -32.19 -8.86
N VAL A 40 -3.67 -31.41 -7.79
CA VAL A 40 -4.54 -31.64 -6.64
C VAL A 40 -5.56 -30.52 -6.57
N ARG A 41 -6.85 -30.87 -6.57
CA ARG A 41 -7.95 -29.92 -6.41
C ARG A 41 -8.68 -30.13 -5.10
N ILE A 42 -8.73 -29.08 -4.28
CA ILE A 42 -9.18 -29.15 -2.89
C ILE A 42 -10.32 -28.15 -2.62
N ASN A 43 -11.44 -28.65 -2.11
CA ASN A 43 -12.47 -27.78 -1.55
C ASN A 43 -12.04 -27.35 -0.14
N LEU A 44 -11.95 -26.04 0.09
CA LEU A 44 -11.54 -25.53 1.39
C LEU A 44 -12.46 -25.99 2.54
N ALA A 45 -13.76 -26.21 2.30
CA ALA A 45 -14.71 -26.69 3.31
C ALA A 45 -14.33 -28.04 3.95
N PHE A 46 -13.40 -28.78 3.34
CA PHE A 46 -13.02 -30.14 3.70
C PHE A 46 -11.61 -30.26 4.29
N LEU A 47 -10.90 -29.14 4.47
CA LEU A 47 -9.50 -29.08 4.89
C LEU A 47 -9.36 -28.81 6.39
N ASP A 48 -9.09 -29.84 7.17
CA ASP A 48 -8.70 -29.70 8.59
C ASP A 48 -7.16 -29.74 8.75
N GLU A 49 -6.46 -30.82 8.39
CA GLU A 49 -4.98 -30.95 8.42
C GLU A 49 -4.46 -31.65 7.15
N TYR A 50 -3.31 -31.24 6.61
CA TYR A 50 -2.78 -31.82 5.36
C TYR A 50 -1.26 -31.72 5.24
N SER A 51 -0.68 -32.63 4.46
CA SER A 51 0.69 -32.61 3.95
C SER A 51 0.66 -32.99 2.46
N ILE A 52 1.30 -32.17 1.62
CA ILE A 52 1.30 -32.35 0.16
C ILE A 52 2.73 -32.15 -0.34
N ASP A 53 3.30 -33.20 -0.92
CA ASP A 53 4.66 -33.24 -1.47
C ASP A 53 4.64 -33.65 -2.96
N ASN A 54 5.65 -33.23 -3.73
CA ASN A 54 5.80 -33.54 -5.17
C ASN A 54 4.52 -33.33 -6.01
N VAL A 55 3.87 -32.17 -5.92
CA VAL A 55 2.66 -31.85 -6.71
C VAL A 55 2.87 -30.57 -7.50
N GLU A 56 2.74 -30.61 -8.83
CA GLU A 56 2.99 -29.45 -9.71
C GLU A 56 1.87 -28.40 -9.69
N ARG A 57 0.62 -28.76 -9.41
CA ARG A 57 -0.51 -27.83 -9.38
C ARG A 57 -1.47 -28.09 -8.22
N LEU A 58 -1.75 -27.06 -7.44
CA LEU A 58 -2.77 -27.03 -6.41
C LEU A 58 -3.90 -26.07 -6.79
N GLU A 59 -5.15 -26.52 -6.78
CA GLU A 59 -6.33 -25.71 -7.08
C GLU A 59 -7.30 -25.73 -5.88
N PHE A 60 -7.60 -24.57 -5.32
CA PHE A 60 -8.53 -24.38 -4.22
C PHE A 60 -9.83 -23.74 -4.70
N TYR A 61 -10.94 -24.20 -4.14
CA TYR A 61 -12.26 -23.65 -4.42
C TYR A 61 -13.17 -23.72 -3.20
N GLY A 62 -14.26 -22.96 -3.23
CA GLY A 62 -15.24 -22.91 -2.14
C GLY A 62 -14.95 -21.83 -1.09
N THR A 63 -15.80 -21.76 -0.09
CA THR A 63 -15.74 -20.75 0.98
C THR A 63 -15.24 -21.36 2.28
N TRP A 64 -14.41 -20.61 3.00
CA TRP A 64 -13.93 -21.00 4.31
C TRP A 64 -14.08 -19.83 5.29
N GLU A 65 -14.75 -20.07 6.41
CA GLU A 65 -15.19 -19.03 7.34
C GLU A 65 -14.15 -18.69 8.43
N ARG A 66 -12.98 -19.34 8.47
CA ARG A 66 -11.98 -19.15 9.53
C ARG A 66 -10.58 -18.83 8.97
N PRO A 67 -9.91 -17.75 9.39
CA PRO A 67 -8.52 -17.53 8.99
C PRO A 67 -7.66 -18.67 9.55
N LYS A 68 -6.92 -19.37 8.69
CA LYS A 68 -5.94 -20.38 9.08
C LYS A 68 -4.70 -20.19 8.22
N ASP A 69 -3.55 -20.02 8.85
CA ASP A 69 -2.27 -19.99 8.16
C ASP A 69 -2.11 -21.30 7.38
N MET A 70 -1.95 -21.18 6.07
CA MET A 70 -1.72 -22.32 5.20
C MET A 70 -0.21 -22.44 5.00
N TYR A 71 0.34 -23.54 5.50
CA TYR A 71 1.74 -23.89 5.32
C TYR A 71 1.82 -24.93 4.23
N PHE A 72 2.55 -24.59 3.18
CA PHE A 72 2.88 -25.54 2.15
C PHE A 72 4.38 -25.80 2.16
N GLY A 73 4.77 -26.90 2.81
CA GLY A 73 6.11 -27.46 2.69
C GLY A 73 6.12 -28.34 1.45
N PHE A 74 6.98 -28.02 0.49
CA PHE A 74 7.05 -28.78 -0.75
C PHE A 74 8.41 -29.47 -0.83
N GLY A 75 8.43 -30.79 -0.63
CA GLY A 75 9.52 -31.60 -1.18
C GLY A 75 9.39 -31.58 -2.70
N GLY A 76 10.19 -30.74 -3.38
CA GLY A 76 10.05 -30.50 -4.83
C GLY A 76 9.25 -29.24 -5.17
N GLU A 77 9.14 -28.90 -6.46
CA GLU A 77 8.53 -27.64 -6.91
C GLU A 77 7.08 -27.82 -7.37
N PRO A 78 6.06 -27.47 -6.58
CA PRO A 78 4.80 -27.02 -7.16
C PRO A 78 5.07 -25.82 -8.05
N ARG A 79 4.47 -25.86 -9.24
CA ARG A 79 4.57 -24.79 -10.24
C ARG A 79 3.39 -23.84 -10.16
N PHE A 80 2.26 -24.30 -9.59
CA PHE A 80 1.01 -23.54 -9.52
C PHE A 80 0.22 -23.80 -8.23
N VAL A 81 -0.28 -22.74 -7.59
CA VAL A 81 -1.17 -22.76 -6.42
C VAL A 81 -2.28 -21.73 -6.69
N ASP A 82 -3.52 -22.17 -6.86
CA ASP A 82 -4.63 -21.32 -7.33
C ASP A 82 -5.76 -21.22 -6.30
N PHE A 83 -5.99 -20.02 -5.79
CA PHE A 83 -7.07 -19.65 -4.86
C PHE A 83 -8.14 -18.74 -5.52
N SER A 84 -8.10 -18.56 -6.84
CA SER A 84 -8.98 -17.61 -7.57
C SER A 84 -10.47 -17.90 -7.38
N GLN A 85 -10.83 -19.16 -7.09
CA GLN A 85 -12.21 -19.60 -6.84
C GLN A 85 -12.59 -19.59 -5.35
N THR A 86 -11.87 -18.83 -4.52
CA THR A 86 -12.08 -18.73 -3.07
C THR A 86 -12.34 -17.28 -2.65
N ASN A 87 -12.89 -17.07 -1.46
CA ASN A 87 -13.11 -15.74 -0.86
C ASN A 87 -12.35 -15.57 0.48
N ILE A 88 -11.19 -16.22 0.61
CA ILE A 88 -10.46 -16.29 1.88
C ILE A 88 -9.73 -14.98 2.21
N ARG A 89 -9.65 -14.67 3.51
CA ARG A 89 -8.74 -13.67 4.09
C ARG A 89 -7.71 -14.42 4.92
N THR A 90 -6.59 -14.80 4.30
CA THR A 90 -5.58 -15.62 4.99
C THR A 90 -4.15 -15.19 4.68
N SER A 91 -3.22 -15.61 5.54
CA SER A 91 -1.79 -15.57 5.28
C SER A 91 -1.37 -16.88 4.61
N ILE A 92 -0.71 -16.78 3.46
CA ILE A 92 -0.18 -17.94 2.73
C ILE A 92 1.34 -17.92 2.88
N SER A 93 1.89 -18.99 3.43
CA SER A 93 3.34 -19.22 3.45
C SER A 93 3.72 -20.30 2.46
N VAL A 94 4.54 -19.94 1.47
CA VAL A 94 4.99 -20.85 0.39
C VAL A 94 6.48 -21.16 0.60
N TYR A 95 6.82 -22.44 0.69
CA TYR A 95 8.18 -22.95 0.84
C TYR A 95 8.59 -23.72 -0.43
N SER A 96 8.88 -23.03 -1.53
CA SER A 96 9.30 -23.66 -2.81
C SER A 96 10.20 -22.73 -3.63
N SER A 97 11.06 -23.29 -4.47
CA SER A 97 11.94 -22.54 -5.38
C SER A 97 11.29 -22.09 -6.70
N ASN A 98 10.08 -22.54 -7.10
CA ASN A 98 9.44 -22.14 -8.37
C ASN A 98 7.89 -22.23 -8.39
N SER A 99 7.19 -21.56 -7.46
CA SER A 99 5.72 -21.53 -7.44
C SER A 99 5.10 -20.33 -8.16
N THR A 100 3.97 -20.54 -8.84
CA THR A 100 3.01 -19.51 -9.22
C THR A 100 1.84 -19.51 -8.23
N VAL A 101 1.56 -18.41 -7.55
CA VAL A 101 0.35 -18.29 -6.69
C VAL A 101 -0.69 -17.41 -7.37
N ILE A 102 -1.95 -17.86 -7.40
CA ILE A 102 -3.13 -17.16 -7.94
C ILE A 102 -4.15 -17.10 -6.81
N GLY A 103 -5.01 -16.07 -6.74
CA GLY A 103 -5.96 -15.91 -5.64
C GLY A 103 -7.07 -14.89 -5.88
N ASN A 104 -7.97 -14.76 -4.90
CA ASN A 104 -9.00 -13.73 -4.86
C ASN A 104 -9.20 -13.28 -3.39
N GLY A 105 -9.60 -12.02 -3.18
CA GLY A 105 -9.74 -11.43 -1.83
C GLY A 105 -8.44 -10.88 -1.21
N ALA A 106 -8.51 -10.44 0.06
CA ALA A 106 -7.40 -9.83 0.80
C ALA A 106 -6.48 -10.91 1.39
N ILE A 107 -5.48 -11.32 0.61
CA ILE A 107 -4.51 -12.35 0.98
C ILE A 107 -3.19 -11.68 1.36
N SER A 108 -2.51 -12.17 2.40
CA SER A 108 -1.13 -11.79 2.73
C SER A 108 -0.18 -12.92 2.33
N LEU A 109 0.83 -12.65 1.49
CA LEU A 109 1.79 -13.65 1.03
C LEU A 109 3.11 -13.49 1.78
N THR A 110 3.66 -14.60 2.30
CA THR A 110 5.00 -14.65 2.90
C THR A 110 5.80 -15.78 2.24
N ALA A 111 6.89 -15.47 1.54
CA ALA A 111 7.79 -16.49 1.00
C ALA A 111 8.85 -16.88 2.04
N VAL A 112 9.10 -18.18 2.23
CA VAL A 112 10.01 -18.67 3.28
C VAL A 112 10.98 -19.74 2.72
N GLU A 113 12.27 -19.44 2.85
CA GLU A 113 13.51 -20.17 2.49
C GLU A 113 14.11 -19.97 1.08
N LYS A 114 15.41 -19.58 1.06
CA LYS A 114 16.31 -19.37 -0.10
C LYS A 114 15.72 -18.61 -1.30
N SER A 115 14.74 -17.76 -1.06
CA SER A 115 14.04 -17.05 -2.13
C SER A 115 14.78 -15.76 -2.52
N GLU A 116 15.52 -15.76 -3.64
CA GLU A 116 15.83 -14.53 -4.38
C GLU A 116 14.58 -14.11 -5.17
N ILE A 117 13.73 -13.30 -4.55
CA ILE A 117 12.48 -12.81 -5.16
C ILE A 117 12.86 -11.65 -6.08
N THR A 118 12.34 -11.60 -7.32
CA THR A 118 12.91 -10.68 -8.32
C THR A 118 11.94 -9.82 -9.12
N THR A 119 10.63 -10.11 -9.26
CA THR A 119 9.63 -9.14 -9.77
C THR A 119 8.16 -9.51 -9.47
N PHE A 120 7.23 -8.55 -9.35
CA PHE A 120 5.79 -8.76 -9.05
C PHE A 120 4.88 -7.77 -9.80
N ASP A 121 4.44 -8.02 -11.05
CA ASP A 121 3.67 -7.07 -11.91
C ASP A 121 2.15 -7.39 -12.04
N MET A 122 1.26 -6.38 -12.02
CA MET A 122 -0.20 -6.51 -11.79
C MET A 122 -1.17 -5.90 -12.85
N GLU A 123 -0.82 -5.63 -14.12
CA GLU A 123 -1.87 -5.27 -15.13
C GLU A 123 -1.49 -5.42 -16.62
N SER A 124 -2.03 -6.48 -17.24
CA SER A 124 -2.86 -6.49 -18.46
C SER A 124 -2.77 -7.89 -19.07
N GLY A 125 -3.92 -8.45 -19.48
CA GLY A 125 -4.10 -9.88 -19.70
C GLY A 125 -3.02 -10.58 -20.54
N ALA A 126 -2.17 -11.36 -19.87
CA ALA A 126 -1.60 -12.65 -20.25
C ALA A 126 -0.69 -13.14 -19.11
N TYR A 127 -0.59 -14.47 -18.96
CA TYR A 127 0.17 -15.24 -17.97
C TYR A 127 1.71 -14.98 -17.91
N ARG A 128 2.38 -15.11 -16.72
CA ARG A 128 3.53 -16.04 -16.38
C ARG A 128 4.26 -15.74 -15.02
N GLY A 129 4.49 -16.76 -14.15
CA GLY A 129 5.35 -16.71 -12.92
C GLY A 129 6.88 -16.93 -13.17
N THR A 130 7.83 -16.73 -12.22
CA THR A 130 8.27 -17.61 -11.08
C THR A 130 9.26 -16.94 -10.07
N PHE A 131 9.93 -17.68 -9.17
CA PHE A 131 10.84 -17.23 -8.08
C PHE A 131 12.25 -17.85 -8.24
N ASP A 132 13.30 -17.29 -7.64
CA ASP A 132 14.74 -17.61 -7.87
C ASP A 132 15.25 -17.22 -9.27
N GLY A 133 14.99 -15.97 -9.64
CA GLY A 133 15.63 -15.30 -10.78
C GLY A 133 14.79 -15.12 -12.06
N LYS A 134 13.47 -14.90 -11.98
CA LYS A 134 12.66 -14.33 -13.09
C LYS A 134 11.19 -14.06 -12.73
N THR A 135 10.78 -12.81 -12.96
CA THR A 135 9.45 -12.21 -13.06
C THR A 135 8.20 -13.00 -12.63
N ILE A 136 7.48 -12.49 -11.62
CA ILE A 136 6.07 -12.84 -11.37
C ILE A 136 5.20 -11.85 -12.14
N GLU A 137 4.58 -12.31 -13.23
CA GLU A 137 3.51 -11.63 -13.96
C GLU A 137 2.21 -12.42 -13.69
N ASN A 138 1.25 -11.86 -12.93
CA ASN A 138 -0.06 -12.52 -12.90
C ASN A 138 -1.27 -11.61 -12.74
N THR A 139 -2.35 -12.08 -13.36
CA THR A 139 -3.61 -11.40 -13.64
C THR A 139 -4.63 -11.75 -12.54
N TYR A 140 -5.17 -10.73 -11.87
CA TYR A 140 -6.15 -10.76 -10.75
C TYR A 140 -5.68 -11.38 -9.42
N THR A 141 -5.34 -10.52 -8.43
CA THR A 141 -5.31 -10.82 -6.98
C THR A 141 -5.22 -9.52 -6.16
N ASN A 142 -6.05 -9.37 -5.10
CA ASN A 142 -6.04 -8.18 -4.23
C ASN A 142 -4.97 -8.30 -3.11
N PHE A 143 -3.70 -8.38 -3.47
CA PHE A 143 -2.62 -8.30 -2.48
C PHE A 143 -2.48 -6.85 -1.99
N LEU A 144 -2.65 -6.66 -0.68
CA LEU A 144 -2.47 -5.35 -0.02
C LEU A 144 -1.11 -5.24 0.65
N ASN A 145 -0.44 -6.35 0.96
CA ASN A 145 0.83 -6.39 1.67
C ASN A 145 1.80 -7.37 1.00
N VAL A 146 3.04 -6.93 0.73
CA VAL A 146 4.14 -7.76 0.24
C VAL A 146 5.31 -7.64 1.21
N SER A 147 5.89 -8.78 1.60
CA SER A 147 7.15 -8.81 2.34
C SER A 147 8.14 -9.75 1.65
N ALA A 148 9.30 -9.21 1.27
CA ALA A 148 10.42 -9.95 0.71
C ALA A 148 11.63 -9.90 1.67
N ARG A 149 12.50 -10.91 1.59
CA ARG A 149 13.72 -11.01 2.41
C ARG A 149 14.90 -10.40 1.63
N SER A 150 16.05 -11.06 1.60
CA SER A 150 17.20 -10.59 0.80
C SER A 150 17.04 -10.97 -0.66
N GLY A 151 17.51 -10.12 -1.57
CA GLY A 151 17.39 -10.33 -3.02
C GLY A 151 17.13 -9.02 -3.72
N ASP A 152 17.27 -9.01 -5.05
CA ASP A 152 16.92 -7.86 -5.88
C ASP A 152 15.42 -7.93 -6.25
N ASP A 153 14.52 -7.44 -5.39
CA ASP A 153 13.08 -7.63 -5.50
C ASP A 153 12.41 -6.54 -6.37
N THR A 154 11.66 -6.89 -7.42
CA THR A 154 10.78 -5.92 -8.11
C THR A 154 9.32 -6.16 -7.67
N VAL A 155 8.56 -5.10 -7.42
CA VAL A 155 7.17 -5.16 -6.98
C VAL A 155 6.34 -4.09 -7.68
N TYR A 156 5.14 -4.45 -8.08
CA TYR A 156 4.13 -3.56 -8.62
C TYR A 156 2.83 -3.81 -7.87
N GLY A 157 2.25 -2.74 -7.36
CA GLY A 157 1.00 -2.63 -6.67
C GLY A 157 -0.20 -2.63 -7.60
N ASN A 158 -1.37 -2.31 -7.06
CA ASN A 158 -2.66 -2.29 -7.74
C ASN A 158 -3.32 -0.92 -7.56
N GLN A 159 -4.62 -0.85 -7.76
CA GLN A 159 -5.41 0.39 -7.59
C GLN A 159 -5.81 0.68 -6.12
N PHE A 160 -5.39 -0.17 -5.17
CA PHE A 160 -5.68 -0.04 -3.75
C PHE A 160 -4.41 0.26 -2.97
N ASN A 161 -4.56 0.78 -1.76
CA ASN A 161 -3.45 1.04 -0.84
C ASN A 161 -2.61 -0.23 -0.59
N ASN A 162 -1.35 -0.21 -0.96
CA ASN A 162 -0.42 -1.32 -0.79
C ASN A 162 0.67 -1.01 0.25
N LEU A 163 1.19 -2.06 0.87
CA LEU A 163 2.32 -2.01 1.79
C LEU A 163 3.41 -2.97 1.31
N ALA A 164 4.59 -2.45 1.04
CA ALA A 164 5.76 -3.27 0.69
C ALA A 164 6.83 -3.19 1.79
N ILE A 165 7.39 -4.34 2.18
CA ILE A 165 8.56 -4.48 3.04
C ILE A 165 9.58 -5.32 2.28
N LEU A 166 10.60 -4.68 1.71
CA LEU A 166 11.63 -5.37 0.91
C LEU A 166 12.94 -5.34 1.69
N GLY A 167 13.63 -6.48 1.75
CA GLY A 167 14.86 -6.61 2.52
C GLY A 167 16.09 -6.18 1.72
N PRO A 168 17.30 -6.61 2.15
CA PRO A 168 18.55 -6.19 1.53
C PRO A 168 18.67 -6.61 0.06
N GLY A 169 19.00 -5.67 -0.82
CA GLY A 169 19.29 -5.89 -2.24
C GLY A 169 19.01 -4.64 -3.07
N LYS A 170 18.94 -4.78 -4.39
CA LYS A 170 18.48 -3.75 -5.33
C LYS A 170 17.02 -4.01 -5.72
N ASN A 171 16.14 -3.28 -5.07
CA ASN A 171 14.72 -3.47 -5.18
C ASN A 171 14.06 -2.38 -6.05
N TYR A 172 12.84 -2.67 -6.49
CA TYR A 172 11.93 -1.76 -7.17
C TYR A 172 10.52 -1.96 -6.62
N PHE A 173 9.78 -0.90 -6.34
CA PHE A 173 8.38 -0.95 -5.95
C PHE A 173 7.59 0.16 -6.65
N ASP A 174 6.65 -0.23 -7.50
CA ASP A 174 5.66 0.65 -8.11
C ASP A 174 4.31 0.50 -7.40
N GLY A 175 3.87 1.43 -6.56
CA GLY A 175 2.58 1.30 -5.85
C GLY A 175 1.34 1.36 -6.76
N ARG A 176 1.49 2.00 -7.92
CA ARG A 176 0.43 2.34 -8.88
C ARG A 176 -0.63 3.29 -8.34
N GLY A 177 -1.78 2.78 -7.90
CA GLY A 177 -2.93 3.61 -7.55
C GLY A 177 -3.33 3.39 -6.10
N GLY A 178 -3.80 4.46 -5.45
CA GLY A 178 -4.16 4.40 -4.03
C GLY A 178 -3.17 5.18 -3.18
N LEU A 179 -3.11 4.83 -1.90
CA LEU A 179 -2.13 5.36 -0.95
C LEU A 179 -1.14 4.25 -0.58
N ASP A 180 0.02 4.27 -1.20
CA ASP A 180 1.00 3.20 -1.09
C ASP A 180 2.09 3.51 -0.08
N THR A 181 2.53 2.47 0.63
CA THR A 181 3.50 2.55 1.72
C THR A 181 4.67 1.59 1.49
N PHE A 182 5.88 2.12 1.42
CA PHE A 182 7.10 1.34 1.56
C PHE A 182 7.58 1.40 3.01
N ARG A 183 7.62 0.26 3.71
CA ARG A 183 8.06 0.19 5.11
C ARG A 183 9.48 -0.34 5.21
N ILE A 184 10.30 0.42 5.93
CA ILE A 184 11.70 0.15 6.22
C ILE A 184 11.84 -0.18 7.71
N GLN A 185 12.38 -1.37 7.99
CA GLN A 185 12.79 -1.77 9.33
C GLN A 185 14.14 -1.14 9.69
N GLY A 186 14.16 0.18 9.93
CA GLY A 186 15.38 0.91 10.20
C GLY A 186 15.13 2.39 10.50
N CYS A 187 16.19 3.10 10.85
CA CYS A 187 16.11 4.53 11.13
C CYS A 187 16.29 5.38 9.87
N PRO A 188 15.56 6.49 9.73
CA PRO A 188 15.74 7.42 8.60
C PRO A 188 17.19 7.86 8.40
N SER A 189 17.94 8.05 9.50
CA SER A 189 19.34 8.48 9.49
C SER A 189 20.30 7.49 8.81
N SER A 190 19.88 6.24 8.60
CA SER A 190 20.68 5.22 7.92
C SER A 190 20.49 5.23 6.41
N TYR A 191 19.55 6.02 5.88
CA TYR A 191 19.18 5.99 4.46
C TYR A 191 19.38 7.35 3.80
N LYS A 192 19.75 7.30 2.53
CA LYS A 192 19.69 8.43 1.59
C LYS A 192 18.45 8.29 0.74
N ILE A 193 17.79 9.41 0.47
CA ILE A 193 16.59 9.48 -0.36
C ILE A 193 16.86 10.50 -1.45
N GLU A 194 16.78 10.05 -2.70
CA GLU A 194 17.06 10.87 -3.86
C GLU A 194 15.86 10.83 -4.81
N LYS A 195 15.48 11.99 -5.35
CA LYS A 195 14.40 12.06 -6.34
C LYS A 195 14.88 11.47 -7.66
N THR A 196 14.08 10.61 -8.27
CA THR A 196 14.32 10.07 -9.62
C THR A 196 13.34 10.69 -10.62
N SER A 197 13.39 10.29 -11.90
CA SER A 197 12.43 10.76 -12.90
C SER A 197 10.99 10.29 -12.61
N ASN A 198 10.84 9.13 -11.95
CA ASN A 198 9.55 8.45 -11.77
C ASN A 198 9.15 8.31 -10.29
N GLY A 199 9.97 8.78 -9.36
CA GLY A 199 9.69 8.73 -7.93
C GLY A 199 10.94 8.99 -7.09
N HIS A 200 11.34 8.01 -6.28
CA HIS A 200 12.43 8.17 -5.33
C HIS A 200 13.31 6.92 -5.23
N LEU A 201 14.62 7.08 -5.16
CA LEU A 201 15.57 6.03 -4.83
C LEU A 201 15.94 6.14 -3.35
N ILE A 202 15.70 5.08 -2.59
CA ILE A 202 16.12 4.97 -1.19
C ILE A 202 17.33 4.05 -1.15
N SER A 203 18.47 4.54 -0.65
CA SER A 203 19.70 3.74 -0.55
C SER A 203 20.19 3.67 0.90
N LEU A 204 20.67 2.50 1.31
CA LEU A 204 21.32 2.36 2.62
C LEU A 204 22.67 3.07 2.59
N ASP A 205 22.86 4.07 3.47
CA ASP A 205 24.10 4.84 3.49
C ASP A 205 25.26 3.99 4.02
N ARG A 206 26.42 4.10 3.35
CA ARG A 206 27.69 3.42 3.71
C ARG A 206 27.58 1.89 3.84
N ALA A 207 26.68 1.27 3.10
CA ALA A 207 26.58 -0.18 3.05
C ALA A 207 27.85 -0.80 2.42
N VAL A 208 28.33 -1.92 2.98
CA VAL A 208 29.46 -2.67 2.43
C VAL A 208 29.10 -3.23 1.04
N THR A 209 27.88 -3.73 0.90
CA THR A 209 27.27 -4.11 -0.38
C THR A 209 26.17 -3.10 -0.68
N PRO A 210 26.12 -2.48 -1.88
CA PRO A 210 25.08 -1.52 -2.24
C PRO A 210 23.68 -2.11 -2.06
N GLN A 211 22.80 -1.38 -1.36
CA GLN A 211 21.40 -1.73 -1.18
C GLN A 211 20.56 -0.50 -1.49
N SER A 212 19.54 -0.69 -2.31
CA SER A 212 18.69 0.40 -2.76
C SER A 212 17.30 -0.10 -3.13
N THR A 213 16.27 0.72 -2.95
CA THR A 213 14.93 0.49 -3.44
C THR A 213 14.49 1.68 -4.28
N GLU A 214 14.18 1.46 -5.56
CA GLU A 214 13.51 2.46 -6.39
C GLU A 214 12.00 2.40 -6.15
N LEU A 215 11.40 3.53 -5.79
CA LEU A 215 9.98 3.70 -5.51
C LEU A 215 9.34 4.52 -6.61
N VAL A 216 8.26 4.02 -7.18
CA VAL A 216 7.44 4.66 -8.22
C VAL A 216 5.99 4.65 -7.72
N ASN A 217 5.25 5.76 -7.87
CA ASN A 217 3.86 5.84 -7.37
C ASN A 217 3.72 5.36 -5.91
N VAL A 218 4.59 5.84 -5.01
CA VAL A 218 4.54 5.52 -3.58
C VAL A 218 4.45 6.80 -2.77
N GLU A 219 3.37 6.95 -2.00
CA GLU A 219 3.07 8.17 -1.26
C GLU A 219 3.69 8.19 0.14
N ARG A 220 4.05 7.04 0.71
CA ARG A 220 4.51 6.93 2.09
C ARG A 220 5.76 6.07 2.19
N VAL A 221 6.74 6.55 2.94
CA VAL A 221 7.86 5.74 3.45
C VAL A 221 7.77 5.69 4.96
N GLU A 222 7.54 4.50 5.50
CA GLU A 222 7.38 4.25 6.93
C GLU A 222 8.66 3.65 7.53
N PHE A 223 9.29 4.35 8.47
CA PHE A 223 10.42 3.86 9.24
C PHE A 223 9.95 3.41 10.62
N THR A 224 10.35 2.21 11.06
CA THR A 224 9.88 1.62 12.33
C THR A 224 10.90 1.66 13.47
N CYS A 225 12.00 2.41 13.34
CA CYS A 225 12.95 2.53 14.43
C CYS A 225 12.47 3.49 15.54
N TYR A 226 12.49 3.00 16.78
CA TYR A 226 12.06 3.76 17.97
C TYR A 226 10.67 4.40 17.82
N GLY A 227 9.76 3.72 17.12
CA GLY A 227 8.43 4.21 16.78
C GLY A 227 8.19 4.28 15.27
N VAL A 228 7.00 4.74 14.89
CA VAL A 228 6.62 4.93 13.48
C VAL A 228 6.94 6.36 13.07
N ARG A 229 7.75 6.52 12.03
CA ARG A 229 8.04 7.83 11.41
C ARG A 229 7.74 7.73 9.93
N ILE A 230 6.89 8.62 9.43
CA ILE A 230 6.45 8.56 8.04
C ILE A 230 7.00 9.77 7.29
N LEU A 231 7.61 9.52 6.14
CA LEU A 231 7.89 10.54 5.13
C LEU A 231 6.85 10.41 4.02
N ALA A 232 6.09 11.48 3.78
CA ALA A 232 5.02 11.53 2.80
C ALA A 232 5.44 12.26 1.52
N PHE A 233 5.11 11.72 0.35
CA PHE A 233 5.44 12.24 -0.98
C PHE A 233 4.21 12.65 -1.81
N ASP A 234 3.00 12.48 -1.30
CA ASP A 234 1.75 13.01 -1.88
C ASP A 234 1.64 14.53 -1.70
N LEU A 235 2.58 15.28 -2.30
CA LEU A 235 2.64 16.74 -2.20
C LEU A 235 1.41 17.45 -2.78
N ASP A 236 0.69 16.79 -3.67
CA ASP A 236 -0.61 17.24 -4.19
C ASP A 236 -1.81 16.50 -3.58
N GLY A 237 -1.56 15.45 -2.80
CA GLY A 237 -2.57 14.67 -2.08
C GLY A 237 -2.77 15.13 -0.64
N ALA A 238 -3.21 14.21 0.22
CA ALA A 238 -3.66 14.51 1.57
C ALA A 238 -2.60 15.23 2.42
N ALA A 239 -1.33 14.80 2.37
CA ALA A 239 -0.27 15.43 3.16
C ALA A 239 0.01 16.87 2.72
N GLY A 240 0.21 17.09 1.42
CA GLY A 240 0.48 18.41 0.89
C GLY A 240 -0.69 19.37 0.98
N GLN A 241 -1.92 18.90 0.72
CA GLN A 241 -3.15 19.68 0.87
C GLN A 241 -3.37 20.09 2.33
N THR A 242 -3.16 19.18 3.28
CA THR A 242 -3.29 19.51 4.71
C THR A 242 -2.21 20.50 5.15
N TYR A 243 -0.96 20.34 4.69
CA TYR A 243 0.10 21.32 4.96
C TYR A 243 -0.27 22.71 4.44
N ARG A 244 -0.79 22.81 3.21
CA ARG A 244 -1.24 24.07 2.63
C ARG A 244 -2.42 24.70 3.37
N LEU A 245 -3.31 23.90 3.96
CA LEU A 245 -4.39 24.40 4.81
C LEU A 245 -3.85 25.09 6.06
N TYR A 246 -2.81 24.53 6.70
CA TYR A 246 -2.14 25.20 7.82
C TYR A 246 -1.51 26.52 7.39
N GLN A 247 -0.85 26.58 6.23
CA GLN A 247 -0.29 27.82 5.70
C GLN A 247 -1.40 28.85 5.45
N ALA A 248 -2.50 28.48 4.78
CA ALA A 248 -3.57 29.42 4.47
C ALA A 248 -4.34 29.89 5.71
N ALA A 249 -4.59 29.02 6.69
CA ALA A 249 -5.33 29.36 7.90
C ALA A 249 -4.48 30.12 8.93
N PHE A 250 -3.20 29.79 9.04
CA PHE A 250 -2.37 30.21 10.18
C PHE A 250 -0.99 30.79 9.77
N ALA A 251 -0.68 30.91 8.49
CA ALA A 251 0.61 31.44 8.00
C ALA A 251 1.83 30.83 8.69
N ARG A 252 1.80 29.52 8.96
CA ARG A 252 2.87 28.82 9.68
C ARG A 252 3.12 27.45 9.09
N THR A 253 4.35 26.98 9.27
CA THR A 253 4.67 25.55 9.19
C THR A 253 3.86 24.80 10.25
N PRO A 254 3.11 23.74 9.87
CA PRO A 254 2.41 22.92 10.84
C PRO A 254 3.38 22.22 11.79
N ASP A 255 2.95 22.02 13.03
CA ASP A 255 3.62 21.11 13.94
C ASP A 255 3.38 19.66 13.49
N THR A 256 4.34 18.78 13.76
CA THR A 256 4.31 17.40 13.25
C THR A 256 3.13 16.61 13.78
N ASP A 257 2.71 16.86 15.02
CA ASP A 257 1.59 16.16 15.68
C ASP A 257 0.24 16.52 15.09
N GLY A 258 -0.05 17.83 14.98
CA GLY A 258 -1.26 18.31 14.33
C GLY A 258 -1.32 17.91 12.86
N LEU A 259 -0.20 17.97 12.14
CA LEU A 259 -0.17 17.56 10.73
C LEU A 259 -0.48 16.07 10.58
N ARG A 260 0.25 15.20 11.29
CA ARG A 260 0.03 13.75 11.25
C ARG A 260 -1.41 13.39 11.59
N HIS A 261 -1.98 14.04 12.61
CA HIS A 261 -3.37 13.81 13.00
C HIS A 261 -4.35 14.15 11.86
N ASN A 262 -4.25 15.35 11.29
CA ASN A 262 -5.18 15.78 10.25
C ASN A 262 -4.99 15.02 8.94
N VAL A 263 -3.75 14.72 8.53
CA VAL A 263 -3.49 13.88 7.35
C VAL A 263 -4.13 12.51 7.52
N LYS A 264 -4.02 11.89 8.70
CA LYS A 264 -4.68 10.61 8.98
C LYS A 264 -6.20 10.67 8.85
N LEU A 265 -6.83 11.79 9.21
CA LEU A 265 -8.27 11.98 9.02
C LEU A 265 -8.64 12.07 7.54
N VAL A 266 -7.84 12.79 6.75
CA VAL A 266 -8.06 12.91 5.30
C VAL A 266 -7.83 11.57 4.61
N ASP A 267 -6.77 10.84 4.96
CA ASP A 267 -6.49 9.48 4.48
C ASP A 267 -7.64 8.51 4.84
N ALA A 268 -8.35 8.75 5.94
CA ALA A 268 -9.53 8.00 6.36
C ALA A 268 -10.85 8.46 5.70
N GLY A 269 -10.79 9.39 4.76
CA GLY A 269 -11.94 9.86 3.96
C GLY A 269 -12.60 11.15 4.44
N MET A 270 -12.03 11.85 5.43
CA MET A 270 -12.50 13.17 5.81
C MET A 270 -12.17 14.18 4.70
N SER A 271 -13.13 15.01 4.31
CA SER A 271 -12.90 15.98 3.24
C SER A 271 -12.08 17.18 3.75
N LEU A 272 -11.30 17.80 2.86
CA LEU A 272 -10.57 19.03 3.19
C LEU A 272 -11.50 20.18 3.59
N HIS A 273 -12.75 20.18 3.12
CA HIS A 273 -13.77 21.13 3.55
C HIS A 273 -14.13 20.95 5.03
N GLN A 274 -14.25 19.70 5.50
CA GLN A 274 -14.47 19.39 6.91
C GLN A 274 -13.26 19.78 7.77
N ILE A 275 -12.03 19.51 7.29
CA ILE A 275 -10.80 19.97 7.98
C ILE A 275 -10.74 21.50 8.04
N SER A 276 -11.07 22.19 6.94
CA SER A 276 -11.14 23.66 6.89
C SER A 276 -12.15 24.22 7.90
N SER A 277 -13.33 23.59 7.99
CA SER A 277 -14.35 23.94 8.97
C SER A 277 -13.85 23.75 10.41
N ALA A 278 -13.15 22.65 10.68
CA ALA A 278 -12.55 22.39 11.99
C ALA A 278 -11.46 23.41 12.34
N PHE A 279 -10.65 23.84 11.37
CA PHE A 279 -9.63 24.87 11.57
C PHE A 279 -10.27 26.21 11.93
N ILE A 280 -11.31 26.64 11.20
CA ILE A 280 -12.04 27.89 11.49
C ILE A 280 -12.68 27.85 12.88
N GLY A 281 -13.19 26.68 13.30
CA GLY A 281 -13.77 26.47 14.64
C GLY A 281 -12.75 26.26 15.76
N SER A 282 -11.46 26.15 15.44
CA SER A 282 -10.41 25.83 16.43
C SER A 282 -10.13 26.99 17.39
N ALA A 283 -9.62 26.66 18.58
CA ALA A 283 -9.19 27.65 19.56
C ALA A 283 -8.09 28.58 18.98
N GLU A 284 -7.18 28.05 18.17
CA GLU A 284 -6.12 28.83 17.51
C GLU A 284 -6.71 29.90 16.57
N PHE A 285 -7.68 29.51 15.73
CA PHE A 285 -8.34 30.44 14.81
C PHE A 285 -9.13 31.52 15.56
N ILE A 286 -9.88 31.13 16.58
CA ILE A 286 -10.65 32.04 17.43
C ILE A 286 -9.72 33.02 18.17
N GLN A 287 -8.59 32.55 18.67
CA GLN A 287 -7.62 33.40 19.36
C GLN A 287 -7.00 34.42 18.39
N ARG A 288 -6.72 34.02 17.16
CA ARG A 288 -6.01 34.85 16.18
C ARG A 288 -6.91 35.86 15.47
N TYR A 289 -8.13 35.46 15.13
CA TYR A 289 -9.03 36.26 14.29
C TYR A 289 -10.34 36.65 14.99
N GLY A 290 -10.54 36.19 16.22
CA GLY A 290 -11.79 36.37 16.97
C GLY A 290 -12.80 35.25 16.70
N ARG A 291 -13.82 35.16 17.56
CA ARG A 291 -14.83 34.09 17.48
C ARG A 291 -15.73 34.19 16.25
N THR A 292 -16.01 35.42 15.81
CA THR A 292 -16.87 35.71 14.67
C THR A 292 -16.32 36.93 13.90
N PRO A 293 -15.18 36.81 13.20
CA PRO A 293 -14.66 37.90 12.39
C PRO A 293 -15.68 38.28 11.32
N SER A 294 -15.65 39.55 10.89
CA SER A 294 -16.38 39.96 9.67
C SER A 294 -15.81 39.25 8.44
N ASP A 295 -16.60 39.12 7.36
CA ASP A 295 -16.11 38.48 6.12
C ASP A 295 -14.90 39.21 5.54
N ARG A 296 -14.89 40.56 5.59
CA ARG A 296 -13.73 41.35 5.18
C ARG A 296 -12.48 41.03 6.01
N THR A 297 -12.62 40.97 7.34
CA THR A 297 -11.50 40.63 8.23
C THR A 297 -10.99 39.21 7.95
N TYR A 298 -11.90 38.27 7.76
CA TYR A 298 -11.59 36.88 7.44
C TYR A 298 -10.83 36.76 6.12
N ILE A 299 -11.34 37.34 5.05
CA ILE A 299 -10.71 37.27 3.71
C ILE A 299 -9.34 37.95 3.72
N ASN A 300 -9.22 39.15 4.32
CA ASN A 300 -7.92 39.82 4.40
C ASN A 300 -6.90 39.01 5.21
N ALA A 301 -7.32 38.31 6.28
CA ALA A 301 -6.42 37.42 7.01
C ALA A 301 -5.87 36.30 6.09
N LEU A 302 -6.72 35.66 5.29
CA LEU A 302 -6.27 34.62 4.35
C LEU A 302 -5.34 35.16 3.27
N TYR A 303 -5.64 36.35 2.72
CA TYR A 303 -4.73 37.05 1.79
C TYR A 303 -3.37 37.32 2.43
N ASN A 304 -3.33 37.83 3.67
CA ASN A 304 -2.05 38.06 4.34
C ASN A 304 -1.30 36.76 4.62
N ASN A 305 -2.00 35.68 4.96
CA ASN A 305 -1.38 34.39 5.24
C ASN A 305 -0.73 33.74 4.01
N VAL A 306 -1.35 33.89 2.84
CA VAL A 306 -0.88 33.27 1.59
C VAL A 306 0.00 34.21 0.76
N LEU A 307 -0.35 35.49 0.68
CA LEU A 307 0.24 36.47 -0.22
C LEU A 307 1.03 37.58 0.49
N GLY A 308 0.97 37.65 1.83
CA GLY A 308 1.67 38.68 2.60
C GLY A 308 1.15 40.10 2.39
N ARG A 309 -0.07 40.26 1.88
CA ARG A 309 -0.72 41.55 1.60
C ARG A 309 -2.21 41.47 1.86
N ASP A 310 -2.87 42.62 1.98
CA ASP A 310 -4.33 42.70 1.96
C ASP A 310 -4.90 42.41 0.56
N ALA A 311 -6.19 42.04 0.53
CA ALA A 311 -6.94 41.91 -0.70
C ALA A 311 -7.05 43.27 -1.41
N ASP A 312 -6.87 43.28 -2.73
CA ASP A 312 -7.32 44.40 -3.55
C ASP A 312 -8.86 44.47 -3.59
N ALA A 313 -9.39 45.61 -4.06
CA ALA A 313 -10.82 45.89 -4.01
C ALA A 313 -11.66 44.87 -4.81
N GLU A 314 -11.17 44.44 -5.97
CA GLU A 314 -11.86 43.50 -6.85
C GLU A 314 -11.83 42.09 -6.27
N GLY A 315 -10.66 41.61 -5.84
CA GLY A 315 -10.50 40.32 -5.19
C GLY A 315 -11.36 40.21 -3.94
N LEU A 316 -11.36 41.24 -3.08
CA LEU A 316 -12.20 41.26 -1.89
C LEU A 316 -13.70 41.20 -2.23
N ALA A 317 -14.14 42.02 -3.19
CA ALA A 317 -15.54 42.04 -3.64
C ALA A 317 -15.97 40.68 -4.20
N GLY A 318 -15.10 40.00 -4.97
CA GLY A 318 -15.37 38.67 -5.50
C GLY A 318 -15.58 37.62 -4.42
N TRP A 319 -14.72 37.59 -3.40
CA TRP A 319 -14.86 36.64 -2.28
C TRP A 319 -16.10 36.93 -1.42
N ILE A 320 -16.36 38.21 -1.10
CA ILE A 320 -17.56 38.61 -0.37
C ILE A 320 -18.82 38.25 -1.17
N GLY A 321 -18.81 38.45 -2.49
CA GLY A 321 -19.90 38.06 -3.38
C GLY A 321 -20.26 36.58 -3.22
N ARG A 322 -19.26 35.69 -3.26
CA ARG A 322 -19.43 34.23 -3.11
C ARG A 322 -20.00 33.82 -1.74
N LEU A 323 -19.57 34.49 -0.68
CA LEU A 323 -20.10 34.27 0.68
C LEU A 323 -21.54 34.76 0.78
N SER A 324 -21.83 35.96 0.27
CA SER A 324 -23.16 36.59 0.35
C SER A 324 -24.22 35.87 -0.49
N SER A 325 -23.83 35.27 -1.61
CA SER A 325 -24.72 34.45 -2.45
C SER A 325 -24.99 33.07 -1.87
N GLY A 326 -24.28 32.67 -0.80
CA GLY A 326 -24.33 31.32 -0.23
C GLY A 326 -23.75 30.24 -1.13
N THR A 327 -23.10 30.62 -2.24
CA THR A 327 -22.47 29.65 -3.14
C THR A 327 -21.30 28.96 -2.46
N TRP A 328 -20.54 29.72 -1.65
CA TRP A 328 -19.41 29.24 -0.87
C TRP A 328 -19.64 29.60 0.59
N ASP A 329 -19.28 28.69 1.49
CA ASP A 329 -19.12 29.01 2.91
C ASP A 329 -17.67 29.40 3.21
N ARG A 330 -17.39 29.79 4.46
CA ARG A 330 -16.05 30.20 4.86
C ARG A 330 -15.02 29.08 4.69
N ALA A 331 -15.39 27.83 4.96
CA ALA A 331 -14.52 26.68 4.77
C ALA A 331 -14.12 26.49 3.30
N SER A 332 -15.06 26.66 2.37
CA SER A 332 -14.78 26.64 0.93
C SER A 332 -13.83 27.77 0.53
N VAL A 333 -13.99 28.97 1.11
CA VAL A 333 -13.07 30.10 0.86
C VAL A 333 -11.66 29.76 1.35
N LEU A 334 -11.50 29.25 2.59
CA LEU A 334 -10.18 28.83 3.10
C LEU A 334 -9.53 27.78 2.21
N LEU A 335 -10.30 26.77 1.78
CA LEU A 335 -9.82 25.74 0.87
C LEU A 335 -9.38 26.34 -0.48
N GLY A 336 -10.12 27.32 -1.00
CA GLY A 336 -9.76 28.05 -2.22
C GLY A 336 -8.42 28.79 -2.11
N PHE A 337 -8.14 29.43 -0.96
CA PHE A 337 -6.84 30.02 -0.69
C PHE A 337 -5.74 28.97 -0.54
N SER A 338 -6.03 27.87 0.17
CA SER A 338 -5.09 26.76 0.38
C SER A 338 -4.58 26.17 -0.93
N GLU A 339 -5.49 25.94 -1.89
CA GLU A 339 -5.17 25.32 -3.17
C GLU A 339 -4.93 26.32 -4.31
N SER A 340 -4.81 27.61 -3.98
CA SER A 340 -4.40 28.64 -4.94
C SER A 340 -2.99 28.37 -5.49
N ALA A 341 -2.73 28.80 -6.72
CA ALA A 341 -1.43 28.60 -7.36
C ALA A 341 -0.30 29.28 -6.56
N GLU A 342 -0.61 30.43 -5.96
CA GLU A 342 0.30 31.20 -5.13
C GLU A 342 0.68 30.46 -3.85
N ASN A 343 -0.29 29.86 -3.15
CA ASN A 343 0.00 29.07 -1.95
C ASN A 343 0.75 27.78 -2.28
N LYS A 344 0.40 27.11 -3.39
CA LYS A 344 1.14 25.94 -3.87
C LYS A 344 2.60 26.27 -4.19
N ALA A 345 2.86 27.39 -4.84
CA ALA A 345 4.22 27.84 -5.11
C ALA A 345 4.98 28.19 -3.82
N LEU A 346 4.34 28.89 -2.88
CA LEU A 346 4.93 29.25 -1.59
C LEU A 346 5.32 28.01 -0.78
N VAL A 347 4.40 27.04 -0.66
CA VAL A 347 4.62 25.83 0.14
C VAL A 347 5.50 24.82 -0.57
N GLY A 348 5.45 24.74 -1.90
CA GLY A 348 6.13 23.73 -2.71
C GLY A 348 7.62 23.62 -2.38
N HIS A 349 8.31 24.74 -2.23
CA HIS A 349 9.72 24.76 -1.83
C HIS A 349 9.99 24.15 -0.46
N ALA A 350 9.08 24.33 0.50
CA ALA A 350 9.24 23.82 1.87
C ALA A 350 9.03 22.30 1.96
N ILE A 351 8.23 21.73 1.05
CA ILE A 351 7.83 20.32 1.06
C ILE A 351 8.45 19.49 -0.07
N GLU A 352 9.35 20.07 -0.88
CA GLU A 352 9.91 19.44 -2.08
C GLU A 352 10.64 18.11 -1.81
N LYS A 353 11.15 17.93 -0.58
CA LYS A 353 11.86 16.73 -0.12
C LYS A 353 10.96 15.73 0.61
N GLY A 354 9.65 15.93 0.56
CA GLY A 354 8.67 15.18 1.34
C GLY A 354 8.32 15.84 2.66
N ILE A 355 7.25 15.34 3.29
CA ILE A 355 6.65 15.86 4.51
C ILE A 355 6.81 14.83 5.62
N TRP A 356 7.47 15.21 6.72
CA TRP A 356 7.61 14.34 7.88
C TRP A 356 6.35 14.35 8.76
N LEU A 357 5.79 13.16 8.98
CA LEU A 357 4.68 12.87 9.90
C LEU A 357 5.25 11.99 11.03
N LEU A 358 5.77 12.63 12.08
CA LEU A 358 6.65 12.00 13.09
C LEU A 358 5.94 11.34 14.27
#